data_AF-A0A6V7HVR1-F1
#
_entry.id   AF-A0A6V7HVR1-F1
#
_cell.length_a   1.000
_cell.length_b   1.000
_cell.length_c   1.000
_cell.angle_alpha   90.00
_cell.angle_beta   90.00
_cell.angle_gamma   90.00
#
_symmetry.space_group_name_H-M   'P 1'
#
loop_
_entity.id
_entity.type
_entity.pdbx_description
1 polymer ?
#
loop_
_entity_poly.entity_id
_entity_poly.type
_entity_poly.pdbx_seq_one_letter_code
_entity_poly.pdbx_strand_id
1 'polypeptide(L)'
;EFAKYLRYCRQIRFEERPDYSYLRQLFRTLFHHETFTYDYVFDWNLLKFGNARQQALPAAQQVPNHSQPANIPLSSGTNNEQEHPS
;
A
#
# COMPACT_ATOMS: atom_id res chain seq x y z
N GLU A 1 -9.65 25.13 13.89
CA GLU A 1 -8.75 24.44 14.84
C GLU A 1 -7.41 25.15 15.07
N PHE A 2 -6.58 25.42 14.06
CA PHE A 2 -5.28 26.10 14.24
C PHE A 2 -5.34 27.44 14.99
N ALA A 3 -6.28 28.32 14.62
CA ALA A 3 -6.46 29.59 15.33
C ALA A 3 -6.87 29.41 16.81
N LYS A 4 -7.66 28.37 17.12
CA LYS A 4 -8.06 28.03 18.50
C LYS A 4 -6.85 27.54 19.31
N TYR A 5 -6.02 26.69 18.72
CA TYR A 5 -4.75 26.25 19.30
C TYR A 5 -3.82 27.43 19.62
N LEU A 6 -3.58 28.32 18.64
CA LEU A 6 -2.70 29.49 18.83
C LEU A 6 -3.24 30.47 19.88
N ARG A 7 -4.56 30.67 19.95
CA ARG A 7 -5.18 31.46 21.02
C ARG A 7 -4.97 30.84 22.38
N TYR A 8 -5.18 29.53 22.51
CA TYR A 8 -4.94 28.79 23.75
C TYR A 8 -3.49 28.93 24.23
N CYS A 9 -2.51 28.70 23.35
CA CYS A 9 -1.09 28.86 23.68
C CYS A 9 -0.72 30.28 24.12
N ARG A 10 -1.37 31.31 23.57
CA ARG A 10 -1.14 32.71 23.97
C ARG A 10 -1.78 33.09 25.29
N GLN A 11 -2.79 32.35 25.74
CA GLN A 11 -3.55 32.64 26.95
C GLN A 11 -3.07 31.85 28.17
N ILE A 12 -2.29 30.78 27.97
CA ILE A 12 -1.71 30.00 29.05
C ILE A 12 -0.79 30.88 29.91
N ARG A 13 -1.03 30.84 31.21
CA ARG A 13 -0.19 31.50 32.20
C ARG A 13 1.06 30.66 32.47
N PHE A 14 2.12 31.30 32.96
CA PHE A 14 3.39 30.63 33.24
C PHE A 14 3.25 29.44 34.20
N GLU A 15 2.41 29.58 35.22
CA GLU A 15 2.20 28.54 36.24
C GLU A 15 1.12 27.51 35.85
N GLU A 16 0.43 27.73 34.72
CA GLU A 16 -0.70 26.90 34.31
C GLU A 16 -0.22 25.69 33.50
N ARG A 17 -0.69 24.51 33.88
CA ARG A 17 -0.38 23.28 33.14
C ARG A 17 -1.21 23.22 31.86
N PRO A 18 -0.59 23.03 30.68
CA PRO A 18 -1.34 22.91 29.44
C PRO A 18 -2.26 21.67 29.42
N ASP A 19 -3.49 21.86 28.96
CA ASP A 19 -4.42 20.80 28.64
C ASP A 19 -4.10 20.20 27.27
N TYR A 20 -3.15 19.28 27.27
CA TYR A 20 -2.77 18.52 26.07
C TYR A 20 -3.90 17.62 25.54
N SER A 21 -4.89 17.27 26.35
CA SER A 21 -6.02 16.46 25.90
C SER A 21 -6.92 17.29 25.00
N TYR A 22 -7.26 18.51 25.43
CA TYR A 22 -7.98 19.47 24.61
C TYR A 22 -7.24 19.79 23.31
N LEU A 23 -5.94 20.12 23.38
CA LEU A 23 -5.17 20.47 22.19
C LEU A 23 -5.10 19.33 21.16
N ARG A 24 -4.91 18.10 21.63
CA ARG A 24 -4.96 16.91 20.76
C ARG A 24 -6.35 16.69 20.17
N GLN A 25 -7.41 16.97 20.93
CA GLN A 25 -8.78 16.83 20.46
C GLN A 25 -9.12 17.80 19.34
N LEU A 26 -8.62 19.04 19.37
CA LEU A 26 -8.80 20.02 18.29
C LEU A 26 -8.33 19.45 16.94
N PHE A 27 -7.10 18.94 16.90
CA PHE A 27 -6.52 18.37 15.67
C PHE A 27 -7.14 17.04 15.29
N ARG A 28 -7.47 16.17 16.26
CA ARG A 28 -8.22 14.93 15.97
C ARG A 28 -9.55 15.25 15.30
N THR A 29 -10.30 16.21 15.81
CA THR A 29 -11.61 16.59 15.25
C THR A 29 -11.44 17.09 13.81
N LEU A 30 -10.44 17.94 13.55
CA LEU A 30 -10.11 18.38 12.19
C LEU A 30 -9.75 17.20 11.28
N PHE A 31 -8.90 16.30 11.75
CA PHE A 31 -8.42 15.15 10.97
C PHE A 31 -9.56 14.23 10.51
N HIS A 32 -10.55 14.00 11.39
CA HIS A 32 -11.74 13.22 11.05
C HIS A 32 -12.66 13.98 10.08
N HIS A 33 -12.79 15.31 10.25
CA HIS A 33 -13.60 16.15 9.36
C HIS A 33 -13.07 16.14 7.92
N GLU A 34 -11.75 16.19 7.75
CA GLU A 34 -11.09 16.11 6.44
C GLU A 34 -10.99 14.67 5.90
N THR A 35 -11.63 13.69 6.56
CA THR A 35 -11.67 12.27 6.16
C THR A 35 -10.31 11.58 6.02
N PHE A 36 -9.30 12.06 6.74
CA PHE A 36 -7.99 11.43 6.72
C PHE A 36 -7.97 10.12 7.51
N THR A 37 -7.11 9.19 7.07
CA THR A 37 -6.89 7.90 7.74
C THR A 37 -5.60 7.95 8.55
N TYR A 38 -5.63 7.40 9.76
CA TYR A 38 -4.47 7.34 10.64
C TYR A 38 -3.56 6.15 10.28
N ASP A 39 -3.02 6.18 9.06
CA ASP A 39 -2.21 5.10 8.46
C ASP A 39 -0.70 5.28 8.64
N TYR A 40 -0.28 6.35 9.33
CA TYR A 40 1.13 6.76 9.50
C TYR A 40 1.87 7.04 8.18
N VAL A 41 1.13 7.30 7.10
CA VAL A 41 1.69 7.65 5.79
C VAL A 41 1.78 9.16 5.64
N PHE A 42 2.96 9.70 5.95
CA PHE A 42 3.33 11.09 5.71
C PHE A 42 3.97 11.33 4.34
N ASP A 43 4.05 12.59 3.91
CA ASP A 43 4.63 13.00 2.62
C ASP A 43 6.06 12.48 2.38
N TRP A 44 6.87 12.37 3.45
CA TRP A 44 8.23 11.82 3.34
C TRP A 44 8.26 10.32 3.02
N ASN A 45 7.20 9.57 3.33
CA ASN A 45 7.09 8.18 2.88
C ASN A 45 6.94 8.15 1.36
N LEU A 46 6.09 9.01 0.79
CA LEU A 46 5.85 9.09 -0.65
C LEU A 46 7.08 9.56 -1.43
N LEU A 47 7.90 10.44 -0.84
CA LEU A 47 9.18 10.86 -1.41
C LEU A 47 10.19 9.70 -1.57
N LYS A 48 10.12 8.67 -0.72
CA LYS A 48 11.00 7.49 -0.80
C LYS A 48 10.52 6.48 -1.86
N PHE A 49 9.21 6.37 -2.08
CA PHE A 49 8.62 5.43 -3.05
C PHE A 49 8.35 6.06 -4.44
N GLY A 50 8.30 7.39 -4.55
CA GLY A 50 8.12 8.11 -5.81
C GLY A 50 9.28 7.89 -6.80
N ASN A 51 10.50 7.69 -6.29
CA ASN A 51 11.66 7.33 -7.10
C ASN A 51 11.68 5.83 -7.48
N ALA A 52 10.96 4.98 -6.74
CA ALA A 52 10.93 3.53 -6.98
C ALA A 52 9.84 3.13 -7.98
N ARG A 53 8.73 3.87 -8.09
CA ARG A 53 7.67 3.58 -9.08
C ARG A 53 8.08 3.87 -10.53
N GLN A 54 9.19 4.56 -10.78
CA GLN A 54 9.74 4.73 -12.13
C GLN A 54 10.68 3.59 -12.56
N GLN A 55 11.04 2.65 -11.66
CA GLN A 55 11.99 1.56 -11.97
C GLN A 55 11.37 0.14 -11.98
N ALA A 56 10.05 0.01 -12.05
CA ALA A 56 9.42 -1.30 -12.19
C ALA A 56 8.59 -1.39 -13.49
N LEU A 57 9.29 -1.33 -14.62
CA LEU A 57 8.90 -2.02 -15.84
C LEU A 57 9.92 -3.15 -16.04
N PRO A 58 9.62 -4.42 -15.71
CA PRO A 58 10.33 -5.50 -16.38
C PRO A 58 9.88 -5.42 -17.84
N ALA A 59 10.78 -5.00 -18.72
CA ALA A 59 10.59 -5.15 -20.15
C ALA A 59 10.24 -6.62 -20.39
N ALA A 60 9.03 -6.85 -20.90
CA ALA A 60 8.49 -8.15 -21.22
C ALA A 60 9.56 -9.02 -21.88
N GLN A 61 9.78 -10.22 -21.35
CA GLN A 61 10.59 -11.26 -21.99
C GLN A 61 10.27 -11.31 -23.48
N GLN A 62 11.19 -10.80 -24.30
CA GLN A 62 11.24 -11.08 -25.72
C GLN A 62 11.58 -12.57 -25.85
N VAL A 63 10.57 -13.35 -26.21
CA VAL A 63 10.72 -14.73 -26.68
C VAL A 63 11.63 -14.71 -27.91
N PRO A 64 12.79 -15.38 -27.92
CA PRO A 64 13.55 -15.58 -29.13
C PRO A 64 12.81 -16.61 -29.98
N ASN A 65 12.28 -16.15 -31.11
CA ASN A 65 11.75 -17.00 -32.16
C ASN A 65 12.90 -17.86 -32.73
N HIS A 66 12.90 -19.16 -32.43
CA HIS A 66 13.68 -20.14 -33.19
C HIS A 66 12.78 -21.31 -33.56
N SER A 67 12.59 -21.44 -34.87
CA SER A 67 11.74 -22.37 -35.58
C SER A 67 12.31 -23.79 -35.56
N GLN A 68 11.48 -24.79 -35.24
CA GLN A 68 11.62 -26.14 -35.82
C GLN A 68 10.23 -26.77 -36.08
N PRO A 69 10.02 -27.41 -37.24
CA PRO A 69 8.75 -28.04 -37.62
C PRO A 69 8.74 -29.55 -37.31
N ALA A 70 7.56 -30.15 -37.54
CA ALA A 70 7.23 -31.57 -37.65
C ALA A 70 6.61 -32.25 -36.40
N ASN A 71 5.29 -32.05 -36.26
CA ASN A 71 4.42 -33.03 -35.61
C ASN A 71 4.26 -34.25 -36.56
N ILE A 72 4.64 -35.43 -36.08
CA ILE A 72 4.27 -36.74 -36.65
C ILE A 72 3.28 -37.40 -35.66
N PRO A 73 2.22 -38.07 -36.13
CA PRO A 73 0.97 -38.20 -35.40
C PRO A 73 0.87 -39.45 -34.49
N LEU A 74 -0.04 -39.32 -33.54
CA LEU A 74 -0.90 -40.32 -32.89
C LEU A 74 -0.56 -41.81 -33.07
N SER A 75 -0.29 -42.49 -31.95
CA SER A 75 -0.46 -43.93 -31.81
C SER A 75 -1.30 -44.21 -30.57
N SER A 76 -2.51 -44.68 -30.84
CA SER A 76 -3.49 -45.24 -29.93
C SER A 76 -2.94 -46.44 -29.15
N GLY A 77 -3.07 -46.40 -27.83
CA GLY A 77 -2.85 -47.53 -26.93
C GLY A 77 -3.94 -47.52 -25.86
N THR A 78 -5.03 -48.21 -26.16
CA THR A 78 -6.14 -48.54 -25.26
C THR A 78 -5.65 -49.45 -24.13
N ASN A 79 -6.02 -49.17 -22.87
CA ASN A 79 -6.92 -50.03 -22.09
C ASN A 79 -6.99 -49.58 -20.62
N ASN A 80 -8.22 -49.28 -20.21
CA ASN A 80 -8.69 -49.32 -18.83
C ASN A 80 -8.57 -50.75 -18.27
N GLU A 81 -8.09 -50.88 -17.03
CA GLU A 81 -8.63 -51.73 -15.97
C GLU A 81 -7.86 -51.34 -14.68
N GLN A 82 -8.44 -50.58 -13.75
CA GLN A 82 -9.26 -51.04 -12.61
C GLN A 82 -8.43 -51.74 -11.52
N GLU A 83 -8.16 -51.03 -10.42
CA GLU A 83 -8.58 -51.38 -9.04
C GLU A 83 -7.88 -50.54 -7.97
N HIS A 84 -8.55 -50.48 -6.83
CA HIS A 84 -8.50 -49.48 -5.76
C HIS A 84 -7.54 -49.94 -4.61
N PRO A 85 -7.51 -49.32 -3.42
CA PRO A 85 -6.30 -48.81 -2.76
C PRO A 85 -5.76 -49.70 -1.62
N SER A 86 -4.61 -49.33 -1.06
CA SER A 86 -4.27 -49.41 0.39
C SER A 86 -3.09 -48.50 0.69
#